data_AF-D8PVM7-F1
#
_entry.id   AF-D8PVM7-F1
#
_cell.length_a   1.000
_cell.length_b   1.000
_cell.length_c   1.000
_cell.angle_alpha   90.00
_cell.angle_beta   90.00
_cell.angle_gamma   90.00
#
_symmetry.space_group_name_H-M   'P 1'
#
loop_
_entity.id
_entity.type
_entity.pdbx_description
1 polymer ?
#
loop_
_entity_poly.entity_id
_entity_poly.type
_entity_poly.pdbx_seq_one_letter_code
_entity_poly.pdbx_strand_id
1 'polypeptide(L)'
;MMGPEAMGTANANLTWKDEKVCRNFLCGTCPHTLFTNTKMDLGACPKSHTERLKTEFLEARNKDPSDPIFQRFQMEYESNIFAFVDECDRRIRAAHRRLEKTPEENAKTTNLMREIAEIELAIQGGTEKIESLGEQGKVDESMQEMAAVEALKNEKSEKERELQQLTDTSGASGHQKLRVCDVCGAYLSVLDSDRRLADHFGGKMHLGYHELRKMLQTFKEEREKRKVSAPPAATPGGGPPRGGDRDYRRDEYRDRDRGYDRHSSRYDR
;
A
#
# COMPACT_ATOMS: atom_id res chain seq x y z
N MET A 1 -21.13 6.84 -40.85
CA MET A 1 -21.48 7.04 -39.42
C MET A 1 -22.46 5.95 -39.03
N MET A 2 -22.04 5.00 -38.19
CA MET A 2 -22.96 4.03 -37.55
C MET A 2 -23.15 4.47 -36.10
N GLY A 3 -24.39 4.58 -35.65
CA GLY A 3 -24.77 5.09 -34.34
C GLY A 3 -24.53 4.08 -33.20
N PRO A 4 -24.48 4.55 -31.93
CA PRO A 4 -24.08 3.76 -30.77
C PRO A 4 -25.20 2.86 -30.20
N GLU A 5 -26.02 2.25 -31.05
CA GLU A 5 -27.11 1.35 -30.61
C GLU A 5 -26.72 -0.14 -30.64
N ALA A 6 -25.49 -0.46 -31.05
CA ALA A 6 -25.00 -1.83 -31.12
C ALA A 6 -24.22 -2.20 -29.86
N MET A 7 -24.91 -2.57 -28.78
CA MET A 7 -24.51 -3.59 -27.77
C MET A 7 -25.53 -3.66 -26.62
N GLY A 8 -26.62 -4.41 -26.83
CA GLY A 8 -27.18 -5.34 -25.85
C GLY A 8 -27.72 -4.81 -24.52
N THR A 9 -28.90 -4.18 -24.54
CA THR A 9 -30.12 -4.69 -23.85
C THR A 9 -31.29 -3.84 -24.31
N ALA A 10 -32.36 -4.49 -24.77
CA ALA A 10 -33.57 -3.84 -25.23
C ALA A 10 -34.04 -2.79 -24.21
N ASN A 11 -34.34 -1.58 -24.71
CA ASN A 11 -35.08 -0.55 -23.99
C ASN A 11 -36.50 -1.08 -23.69
N ALA A 12 -36.62 -1.98 -22.71
CA ALA A 12 -37.83 -2.07 -21.90
C ALA A 12 -37.93 -0.75 -21.11
N ASN A 13 -39.15 -0.34 -20.76
CA ASN A 13 -39.43 0.85 -19.94
C ASN A 13 -38.78 0.76 -18.55
N LEU A 14 -37.46 0.87 -18.49
CA LEU A 14 -36.66 0.82 -17.27
C LEU A 14 -36.84 2.14 -16.54
N THR A 15 -37.05 2.04 -15.24
CA THR A 15 -37.09 3.17 -14.31
C THR A 15 -35.75 3.23 -13.58
N TRP A 16 -35.31 4.42 -13.15
CA TRP A 16 -34.05 4.58 -12.41
C TRP A 16 -33.98 3.77 -11.09
N LYS A 17 -35.11 3.26 -10.60
CA LYS A 17 -35.21 2.38 -9.43
C LYS A 17 -34.82 0.92 -9.72
N ASP A 18 -34.77 0.52 -10.99
CA ASP A 18 -34.51 -0.86 -11.38
C ASP A 18 -33.07 -1.29 -11.10
N GLU A 19 -32.88 -2.52 -10.65
CA GLU A 19 -31.57 -3.08 -10.32
C GLU A 19 -30.63 -3.24 -11.53
N LYS A 20 -31.22 -3.30 -12.73
CA LYS A 20 -30.49 -3.37 -14.01
C LYS A 20 -29.78 -2.04 -14.34
N VAL A 21 -30.11 -0.95 -13.67
CA VAL A 21 -29.51 0.38 -13.88
C VAL A 21 -28.28 0.52 -13.00
N CYS A 22 -27.21 1.08 -13.55
CA CYS A 22 -25.97 1.25 -12.79
C CYS A 22 -26.11 2.38 -11.77
N ARG A 23 -26.22 2.01 -10.49
CA ARG A 23 -26.28 2.95 -9.36
C ARG A 23 -25.06 3.88 -9.31
N ASN A 24 -23.87 3.38 -9.68
CA ASN A 24 -22.64 4.18 -9.73
C ASN A 24 -22.68 5.26 -10.82
N PHE A 25 -23.34 4.98 -11.95
CA PHE A 25 -23.52 5.97 -13.03
C PHE A 25 -24.58 7.02 -12.69
N LEU A 26 -25.63 6.62 -11.95
CA LEU A 26 -26.67 7.54 -11.47
C LEU A 26 -26.11 8.53 -10.44
N CYS A 27 -25.36 8.05 -9.46
CA CYS A 27 -24.83 8.88 -8.37
C CYS A 27 -23.61 9.72 -8.80
N GLY A 28 -22.84 9.26 -9.78
CA GLY A 28 -21.66 9.96 -10.25
C GLY A 28 -21.03 9.32 -11.47
N THR A 29 -19.78 8.88 -11.31
CA THR A 29 -18.98 8.25 -12.35
C THR A 29 -18.81 6.76 -12.06
N CYS A 30 -19.13 5.91 -13.03
CA CYS A 30 -18.92 4.48 -12.93
C CYS A 30 -17.45 4.10 -13.20
N PRO A 31 -16.80 3.27 -12.37
CA PRO A 31 -15.44 2.80 -12.62
C PRO A 31 -15.27 2.08 -13.97
N HIS A 32 -16.28 1.33 -14.42
CA HIS A 32 -16.25 0.62 -15.70
C HIS A 32 -16.13 1.58 -16.89
N THR A 33 -16.77 2.75 -16.85
CA THR A 33 -16.63 3.78 -17.90
C THR A 33 -15.34 4.56 -17.79
N LEU A 34 -14.89 4.81 -16.55
CA LEU A 34 -13.71 5.64 -16.27
C LEU A 34 -12.41 4.97 -16.75
N PHE A 35 -12.31 3.64 -16.63
CA PHE A 35 -11.12 2.88 -16.97
C PHE A 35 -11.21 2.10 -18.30
N THR A 36 -12.17 2.44 -19.17
CA THR A 36 -12.27 1.85 -20.51
C THR A 36 -10.98 2.03 -21.30
N ASN A 37 -10.53 0.97 -21.98
CA ASN A 37 -9.28 0.94 -22.75
C ASN A 37 -8.03 1.26 -21.92
N THR A 38 -8.04 0.95 -20.62
CA THR A 38 -6.85 1.07 -19.77
C THR A 38 -6.39 -0.29 -19.26
N LYS A 39 -5.23 -0.33 -18.58
CA LYS A 39 -4.75 -1.56 -17.93
C LYS A 39 -5.69 -2.06 -16.82
N MET A 40 -6.61 -1.22 -16.35
CA MET A 40 -7.61 -1.52 -15.32
C MET A 40 -9.02 -1.66 -15.89
N ASP A 41 -9.13 -1.95 -17.19
CA ASP A 41 -10.42 -2.11 -17.83
C ASP A 41 -11.16 -3.33 -17.26
N LEU A 42 -12.35 -3.07 -16.71
CA LEU A 42 -13.27 -4.09 -16.19
C LEU A 42 -14.21 -4.61 -17.28
N GLY A 43 -14.10 -4.08 -18.50
CA GLY A 43 -15.00 -4.33 -19.61
C GLY A 43 -16.27 -3.46 -19.55
N ALA A 44 -17.19 -3.76 -20.47
CA ALA A 44 -18.49 -3.09 -20.50
C ALA A 44 -19.25 -3.31 -19.19
N CYS A 45 -19.88 -2.25 -18.68
CA CYS A 45 -20.65 -2.36 -17.44
C CYS A 45 -21.80 -3.35 -17.64
N PRO A 46 -22.01 -4.32 -16.74
CA PRO A 46 -23.13 -5.27 -16.83
C PRO A 46 -24.49 -4.60 -16.58
N LYS A 47 -24.49 -3.35 -16.11
CA LYS A 47 -25.68 -2.54 -15.81
C LYS A 47 -25.82 -1.42 -16.84
N SER A 48 -27.06 -1.00 -17.09
CA SER A 48 -27.37 0.03 -18.07
C SER A 48 -26.88 1.42 -17.65
N HIS A 49 -26.26 2.14 -18.59
CA HIS A 49 -25.76 3.51 -18.48
C HIS A 49 -26.54 4.47 -19.39
N THR A 50 -27.87 4.57 -19.21
CA THR A 50 -28.70 5.48 -20.00
C THR A 50 -28.71 6.90 -19.40
N GLU A 51 -28.36 7.92 -20.18
CA GLU A 51 -28.35 9.33 -19.72
C GLU A 51 -29.74 9.81 -19.27
N ARG A 52 -30.81 9.38 -19.95
CA ARG A 52 -32.21 9.68 -19.56
C ARG A 52 -32.52 9.30 -18.11
N LEU A 53 -32.01 8.15 -17.64
CA LEU A 53 -32.27 7.70 -16.27
C LEU A 53 -31.50 8.51 -15.25
N LYS A 54 -30.33 9.04 -15.63
CA LYS A 54 -29.53 9.93 -14.78
C LYS A 54 -30.23 11.28 -14.58
N THR A 55 -30.81 11.85 -15.63
CA THR A 55 -31.58 13.10 -15.52
C THR A 55 -32.81 12.91 -14.64
N GLU A 56 -33.58 11.84 -14.86
CA GLU A 56 -34.75 11.51 -14.02
C GLU A 56 -34.38 11.28 -12.55
N PHE A 57 -33.27 10.60 -12.29
CA PHE A 57 -32.75 10.40 -10.94
C PHE A 57 -32.37 11.72 -10.25
N LEU A 58 -31.68 12.62 -10.96
CA LEU A 58 -31.28 13.92 -10.42
C LEU A 58 -32.49 14.82 -10.13
N GLU A 59 -33.49 14.81 -11.01
CA GLU A 59 -34.76 15.51 -10.77
C GLU A 59 -35.51 14.96 -9.57
N ALA A 60 -35.60 13.63 -9.45
CA ALA A 60 -36.23 12.99 -8.31
C ALA A 60 -35.49 13.29 -6.99
N ARG A 61 -34.16 13.30 -7.01
CA ARG A 61 -33.32 13.66 -5.86
C ARG A 61 -33.52 15.11 -5.44
N ASN A 62 -33.71 16.03 -6.39
CA ASN A 62 -33.95 17.44 -6.10
C ASN A 62 -35.37 17.69 -5.57
N LYS A 63 -36.36 16.90 -6.01
CA LYS A 63 -37.75 16.98 -5.54
C LYS A 63 -37.91 16.44 -4.12
N ASP A 64 -37.33 15.26 -3.85
CA ASP A 64 -37.42 14.60 -2.54
C ASP A 64 -36.03 14.22 -1.99
N PRO A 65 -35.23 15.19 -1.49
CA PRO A 65 -33.87 14.93 -1.00
C PRO A 65 -33.79 14.01 0.22
N SER A 66 -34.89 13.85 0.96
CA SER A 66 -34.95 13.01 2.18
C SER A 66 -35.40 11.57 1.94
N ASP A 67 -35.64 11.15 0.69
CA ASP A 67 -36.01 9.75 0.43
C ASP A 67 -34.82 8.81 0.79
N PRO A 68 -35.02 7.82 1.68
CA PRO A 68 -34.00 6.84 2.06
C PRO A 68 -33.37 6.09 0.88
N ILE A 69 -34.07 5.97 -0.25
CA ILE A 69 -33.57 5.29 -1.45
C ILE A 69 -32.33 5.99 -2.00
N PHE A 70 -32.31 7.33 -2.03
CA PHE A 70 -31.15 8.10 -2.50
C PHE A 70 -29.96 7.90 -1.59
N GLN A 71 -30.19 7.87 -0.28
CA GLN A 71 -29.14 7.64 0.70
C GLN A 71 -28.55 6.24 0.56
N ARG A 72 -29.39 5.21 0.31
CA ARG A 72 -28.92 3.85 0.07
C ARG A 72 -28.06 3.75 -1.19
N PHE A 73 -28.50 4.37 -2.29
CA PHE A 73 -27.73 4.36 -3.54
C PHE A 73 -26.40 5.10 -3.40
N GLN A 74 -26.40 6.23 -2.67
CA GLN A 74 -25.19 6.97 -2.34
C GLN A 74 -24.22 6.12 -1.49
N MET A 75 -24.70 5.44 -0.44
CA MET A 75 -23.85 4.57 0.38
C MET A 75 -23.26 3.40 -0.41
N GLU A 76 -24.04 2.78 -1.29
CA GLU A 76 -23.53 1.72 -2.17
C GLU A 76 -22.47 2.26 -3.13
N TYR A 77 -22.70 3.45 -3.70
CA TYR A 77 -21.73 4.12 -4.56
C TYR A 77 -20.42 4.40 -3.81
N GLU A 78 -20.49 5.00 -2.63
CA GLU A 78 -19.33 5.29 -1.77
C GLU A 78 -18.55 4.02 -1.43
N SER A 79 -19.25 2.95 -1.03
CA SER A 79 -18.63 1.66 -0.72
C SER A 79 -17.92 1.06 -1.92
N ASN A 80 -18.52 1.14 -3.11
CA ASN A 80 -17.94 0.64 -4.35
C ASN A 80 -16.68 1.43 -4.74
N ILE A 81 -16.72 2.76 -4.65
CA ILE A 81 -15.55 3.61 -4.94
C ILE A 81 -14.45 3.37 -3.91
N PHE A 82 -14.79 3.26 -2.62
CA PHE A 82 -13.82 2.97 -1.57
C PHE A 82 -13.12 1.63 -1.80
N ALA A 83 -13.87 0.56 -2.13
CA ALA A 83 -13.29 -0.74 -2.44
C ALA A 83 -12.31 -0.68 -3.63
N PHE A 84 -12.65 0.11 -4.66
CA PHE A 84 -11.79 0.28 -5.83
C PHE A 84 -10.50 1.04 -5.53
N VAL A 85 -10.57 2.08 -4.70
CA VAL A 85 -9.37 2.83 -4.25
C VAL A 85 -8.54 2.01 -3.26
N ASP A 86 -9.15 1.27 -2.33
CA ASP A 86 -8.42 0.41 -1.38
C ASP A 86 -7.62 -0.68 -2.11
N GLU A 87 -8.19 -1.27 -3.18
CA GLU A 87 -7.45 -2.22 -4.02
C GLU A 87 -6.26 -1.57 -4.72
N CYS A 88 -6.41 -0.33 -5.21
CA CYS A 88 -5.29 0.45 -5.75
C CYS A 88 -4.23 0.70 -4.67
N ASP A 89 -4.63 1.09 -3.46
CA ASP A 89 -3.73 1.36 -2.33
C ASP A 89 -3.01 0.09 -1.84
N ARG A 90 -3.67 -1.06 -1.86
CA ARG A 90 -3.02 -2.36 -1.59
C ARG A 90 -1.93 -2.65 -2.61
N ARG A 91 -2.20 -2.39 -3.89
CA ARG A 91 -1.23 -2.57 -4.97
C ARG A 91 -0.08 -1.58 -4.88
N ILE A 92 -0.34 -0.31 -4.56
CA ILE A 92 0.69 0.71 -4.31
C ILE A 92 1.59 0.27 -3.16
N ARG A 93 1.02 -0.16 -2.03
CA ARG A 93 1.81 -0.68 -0.89
C ARG A 93 2.63 -1.91 -1.25
N ALA A 94 2.07 -2.84 -2.03
CA ALA A 94 2.82 -4.00 -2.50
C ALA A 94 3.96 -3.62 -3.46
N ALA A 95 3.77 -2.60 -4.29
CA ALA A 95 4.79 -2.10 -5.20
C ALA A 95 5.90 -1.35 -4.44
N HIS A 96 5.55 -0.50 -3.46
CA HIS A 96 6.50 0.14 -2.56
C HIS A 96 7.33 -0.90 -1.80
N ARG A 97 6.71 -1.93 -1.22
CA ARG A 97 7.45 -3.04 -0.57
C ARG A 97 8.40 -3.81 -1.48
N ARG A 98 8.19 -3.80 -2.80
CA ARG A 98 9.12 -4.43 -3.77
C ARG A 98 10.30 -3.52 -4.12
N LEU A 99 10.15 -2.21 -3.92
CA LEU A 99 11.22 -1.23 -4.15
C LEU A 99 11.97 -0.85 -2.88
N GLU A 100 11.32 -0.94 -1.72
CA GLU A 100 11.94 -0.75 -0.42
C GLU A 100 12.97 -1.85 -0.19
N LYS A 101 14.22 -1.43 0.02
CA LYS A 101 15.23 -2.31 0.62
C LYS A 101 14.75 -2.74 1.98
N THR A 102 14.82 -4.03 2.27
CA THR A 102 14.52 -4.50 3.62
C THR A 102 15.43 -3.79 4.63
N PRO A 103 14.95 -3.49 5.84
CA PRO A 103 15.80 -2.90 6.88
C PRO A 103 17.03 -3.78 7.16
N GLU A 104 16.93 -5.10 6.97
CA GLU A 104 18.03 -6.04 7.07
C GLU A 104 19.10 -5.85 5.98
N GLU A 105 18.70 -5.63 4.72
CA GLU A 105 19.65 -5.33 3.63
C GLU A 105 20.36 -3.99 3.84
N ASN A 106 19.65 -2.99 4.34
CA ASN A 106 20.25 -1.70 4.71
C ASN A 106 21.25 -1.88 5.86
N ALA A 107 20.89 -2.63 6.90
CA ALA A 107 21.79 -2.92 8.02
C ALA A 107 23.03 -3.71 7.58
N LYS A 108 22.87 -4.71 6.71
CA LYS A 108 24.01 -5.44 6.11
C LYS A 108 24.93 -4.52 5.31
N THR A 109 24.37 -3.63 4.51
CA THR A 109 25.14 -2.64 3.75
C THR A 109 25.94 -1.73 4.70
N THR A 110 25.31 -1.21 5.75
CA THR A 110 25.98 -0.35 6.74
C THR A 110 27.06 -1.11 7.53
N ASN A 111 26.81 -2.37 7.90
CA ASN A 111 27.81 -3.19 8.60
C ASN A 111 29.01 -3.49 7.71
N LEU A 112 28.81 -3.87 6.45
CA LEU A 112 29.91 -4.10 5.51
C LEU A 112 30.71 -2.83 5.25
N MET A 113 30.05 -1.67 5.12
CA MET A 113 30.75 -0.38 5.03
C MET A 113 31.59 -0.08 6.27
N ARG A 114 31.10 -0.45 7.47
CA ARG A 114 31.86 -0.30 8.72
C ARG A 114 33.06 -1.26 8.78
N GLU A 115 32.85 -2.53 8.44
CA GLU A 115 33.91 -3.55 8.40
C GLU A 115 35.02 -3.17 7.41
N ILE A 116 34.67 -2.68 6.22
CA ILE A 116 35.64 -2.18 5.24
C ILE A 116 36.46 -1.02 5.81
N ALA A 117 35.81 -0.06 6.49
CA ALA A 117 36.50 1.06 7.11
C ALA A 117 37.42 0.63 8.28
N GLU A 118 37.00 -0.35 9.08
CA GLU A 118 37.84 -0.93 10.15
C GLU A 118 39.07 -1.64 9.56
N ILE A 119 38.91 -2.42 8.48
CA ILE A 119 40.02 -3.08 7.78
C ILE A 119 40.95 -2.05 7.12
N GLU A 120 40.43 -0.96 6.54
CA GLU A 120 41.24 0.12 6.01
C GLU A 120 42.13 0.78 7.06
N LEU A 121 41.58 1.05 8.25
CA LEU A 121 42.34 1.58 9.38
C LEU A 121 43.41 0.59 9.85
N ALA A 122 43.11 -0.71 9.89
CA ALA A 122 44.07 -1.74 10.24
C ALA A 122 45.20 -1.87 9.21
N ILE A 123 44.88 -1.78 7.91
CA ILE A 123 45.87 -1.74 6.82
C ILE A 123 46.78 -0.53 6.98
N GLN A 124 46.22 0.66 7.25
CA GLN A 124 46.99 1.89 7.42
C GLN A 124 47.96 1.79 8.60
N GLY A 125 47.49 1.34 9.76
CA GLY A 125 48.35 1.12 10.94
C GLY A 125 49.40 0.03 10.72
N GLY A 126 49.06 -1.04 10.00
CA GLY A 126 50.00 -2.09 9.60
C GLY A 126 51.10 -1.57 8.67
N THR A 127 50.76 -0.72 7.68
CA THR A 127 51.75 -0.09 6.79
C THR A 127 52.70 0.84 7.53
N GLU A 128 52.22 1.66 8.46
CA GLU A 128 53.07 2.53 9.29
C GLU A 128 54.06 1.70 10.13
N LYS A 129 53.61 0.55 10.67
CA LYS A 129 54.47 -0.37 11.42
C LYS A 129 55.54 -1.03 10.54
N ILE A 130 55.19 -1.41 9.31
CA ILE A 130 56.14 -1.96 8.32
C ILE A 130 57.23 -0.93 8.00
N GLU A 131 56.85 0.34 7.79
CA GLU A 131 57.79 1.43 7.51
C GLU A 131 58.76 1.62 8.69
N SER A 132 58.26 1.69 9.92
CA SER A 132 59.11 1.85 11.11
C SER A 132 60.08 0.67 11.34
N LEU A 133 59.63 -0.57 11.13
CA LEU A 133 60.49 -1.76 11.22
C LEU A 133 61.54 -1.80 10.10
N GLY A 134 61.20 -1.29 8.92
CA GLY A 134 62.12 -1.12 7.79
C GLY A 134 63.24 -0.12 8.10
N GLU A 135 62.91 1.04 8.69
CA GLU A 135 63.89 2.04 9.12
C GLU A 135 64.84 1.50 10.20
N GLN A 136 64.34 0.64 11.10
CA GLN A 136 65.13 -0.02 12.14
C GLN A 136 66.00 -1.17 11.63
N GLY A 137 65.90 -1.53 10.33
CA GLY A 137 66.68 -2.62 9.72
C GLY A 137 66.22 -4.02 10.12
N LYS A 138 65.03 -4.16 10.73
CA LYS A 138 64.46 -5.46 11.13
C LYS A 138 63.69 -6.10 9.98
N VAL A 139 64.43 -6.60 9.00
CA VAL A 139 63.87 -7.10 7.73
C VAL A 139 62.93 -8.30 7.93
N ASP A 140 63.28 -9.25 8.80
CA ASP A 140 62.47 -10.45 9.04
C ASP A 140 61.11 -10.13 9.69
N GLU A 141 61.08 -9.22 10.66
CA GLU A 141 59.83 -8.77 11.32
C GLU A 141 58.96 -7.93 10.36
N SER A 142 59.59 -7.08 9.54
CA SER A 142 58.90 -6.27 8.52
C SER A 142 58.23 -7.14 7.45
N MET A 143 58.90 -8.22 7.00
CA MET A 143 58.35 -9.18 6.04
C MET A 143 57.14 -9.94 6.60
N GLN A 144 57.14 -10.29 7.90
CA GLN A 144 56.00 -10.94 8.54
C GLN A 144 54.78 -10.01 8.64
N GLU A 145 54.98 -8.75 9.02
CA GLU A 145 53.89 -7.76 9.07
C GLU A 145 53.37 -7.41 7.67
N MET A 146 54.23 -7.41 6.65
CA MET A 146 53.82 -7.24 5.26
C MET A 146 52.86 -8.33 4.80
N ALA A 147 53.13 -9.60 5.14
CA ALA A 147 52.23 -10.71 4.85
C ALA A 147 50.88 -10.57 5.58
N ALA A 148 50.87 -10.03 6.81
CA ALA A 148 49.64 -9.76 7.54
C ALA A 148 48.80 -8.64 6.89
N VAL A 149 49.45 -7.57 6.42
CA VAL A 149 48.77 -6.48 5.68
C VAL A 149 48.25 -6.96 4.33
N GLU A 150 48.96 -7.83 3.61
CA GLU A 150 48.46 -8.45 2.38
C GLU A 150 47.22 -9.31 2.62
N ALA A 151 47.17 -10.05 3.74
CA ALA A 151 45.97 -10.80 4.13
C ALA A 151 44.78 -9.86 4.39
N LEU A 152 44.98 -8.75 5.10
CA LEU A 152 43.95 -7.73 5.33
C LEU A 152 43.48 -7.06 4.03
N LYS A 153 44.38 -6.81 3.07
CA LYS A 153 44.02 -6.29 1.74
C LYS A 153 43.15 -7.28 0.95
N ASN A 154 43.43 -8.57 1.04
CA ASN A 154 42.60 -9.60 0.43
C ASN A 154 41.22 -9.66 1.08
N GLU A 155 41.15 -9.63 2.41
CA GLU A 155 39.87 -9.59 3.15
C GLU A 155 39.05 -8.34 2.80
N LYS A 156 39.69 -7.17 2.71
CA LYS A 156 39.07 -5.93 2.22
C LYS A 156 38.45 -6.12 0.84
N SER A 157 39.21 -6.68 -0.10
CA SER A 157 38.74 -6.90 -1.48
C SER A 157 37.54 -7.85 -1.53
N GLU A 158 37.51 -8.89 -0.69
CA GLU A 158 36.37 -9.79 -0.57
C GLU A 158 35.12 -9.08 -0.03
N LYS A 159 35.27 -8.26 1.02
CA LYS A 159 34.19 -7.47 1.62
C LYS A 159 33.66 -6.38 0.68
N GLU A 160 34.54 -5.71 -0.06
CA GLU A 160 34.15 -4.78 -1.13
C GLU A 160 33.39 -5.48 -2.24
N ARG A 161 33.82 -6.69 -2.64
CA ARG A 161 33.09 -7.51 -3.62
C ARG A 161 31.72 -7.93 -3.09
N GLU A 162 31.60 -8.27 -1.81
CA GLU A 162 30.33 -8.59 -1.16
C GLU A 162 29.40 -7.37 -1.13
N LEU A 163 29.93 -6.19 -0.78
CA LEU A 163 29.20 -4.92 -0.80
C LEU A 163 28.74 -4.56 -2.22
N GLN A 164 29.60 -4.76 -3.22
CA GLN A 164 29.28 -4.56 -4.63
C GLN A 164 28.19 -5.53 -5.09
N GLN A 165 28.27 -6.81 -4.71
CA GLN A 165 27.24 -7.80 -5.03
C GLN A 165 25.90 -7.49 -4.35
N LEU A 166 25.89 -7.04 -3.10
CA LEU A 166 24.66 -6.59 -2.43
C LEU A 166 24.09 -5.36 -3.11
N THR A 167 24.95 -4.44 -3.54
CA THR A 167 24.54 -3.22 -4.25
C THR A 167 24.01 -3.53 -5.65
N ASP A 168 24.63 -4.44 -6.39
CA ASP A 168 24.23 -4.84 -7.74
C ASP A 168 23.00 -5.75 -7.71
N THR A 169 22.88 -6.64 -6.73
CA THR A 169 21.65 -7.41 -6.51
C THR A 169 20.49 -6.48 -6.16
N SER A 170 20.78 -5.41 -5.41
CA SER A 170 19.81 -4.37 -5.07
C SER A 170 19.59 -3.31 -6.16
N GLY A 171 20.52 -3.15 -7.11
CA GLY A 171 20.64 -1.93 -7.92
C GLY A 171 20.92 -2.13 -9.42
N ALA A 172 21.46 -3.28 -9.83
CA ALA A 172 21.61 -3.65 -11.25
C ALA A 172 20.29 -4.16 -11.86
N SER A 173 19.41 -4.69 -11.02
CA SER A 173 17.99 -4.81 -11.32
C SER A 173 17.39 -3.41 -11.22
N GLY A 174 16.87 -2.83 -12.31
CA GLY A 174 16.41 -1.43 -12.41
C GLY A 174 15.39 -0.92 -11.37
N HIS A 175 15.05 -1.71 -10.34
CA HIS A 175 14.23 -1.38 -9.19
C HIS A 175 14.67 -0.10 -8.46
N GLN A 176 15.97 0.13 -8.21
CA GLN A 176 16.41 1.37 -7.52
C GLN A 176 16.23 2.67 -8.31
N LYS A 177 16.10 2.59 -9.64
CA LYS A 177 15.85 3.76 -10.50
C LYS A 177 14.36 3.99 -10.73
N LEU A 178 13.51 3.09 -10.22
CA LEU A 178 12.07 3.19 -10.32
C LEU A 178 11.49 3.77 -9.03
N ARG A 179 10.46 4.59 -9.18
CA ARG A 179 9.57 5.08 -8.13
C ARG A 179 8.15 4.64 -8.45
N VAL A 180 7.34 4.38 -7.45
CA VAL A 180 5.91 4.09 -7.65
C VAL A 180 5.12 5.41 -7.59
N CYS A 181 4.15 5.58 -8.48
CA CYS A 181 3.18 6.67 -8.42
C CYS A 181 2.15 6.42 -7.31
N ASP A 182 2.00 7.34 -6.36
CA ASP A 182 1.08 7.19 -5.22
C ASP A 182 -0.41 7.31 -5.59
N VAL A 183 -0.73 7.77 -6.81
CA VAL A 183 -2.12 7.91 -7.26
C VAL A 183 -2.61 6.62 -7.93
N CYS A 184 -1.84 6.09 -8.87
CA CYS A 184 -2.26 5.00 -9.77
C CYS A 184 -1.40 3.73 -9.68
N GLY A 185 -0.33 3.72 -8.87
CA GLY A 185 0.50 2.55 -8.62
C GLY A 185 1.37 2.07 -9.78
N ALA A 186 1.59 2.91 -10.81
CA ALA A 186 2.51 2.60 -11.89
C ALA A 186 3.97 2.85 -11.46
N TYR A 187 4.90 2.07 -12.01
CA TYR A 187 6.34 2.33 -11.89
C TYR A 187 6.76 3.42 -12.88
N LEU A 188 7.47 4.42 -12.38
CA LEU A 188 8.05 5.53 -13.11
C LEU A 188 9.56 5.50 -12.93
N SER A 189 10.35 5.81 -13.95
CA SER A 189 11.79 5.98 -13.75
C SER A 189 12.08 7.38 -13.23
N VAL A 190 13.01 7.50 -12.27
CA VAL A 190 13.53 8.79 -11.83
C VAL A 190 14.31 9.50 -12.96
N LEU A 191 14.80 8.71 -13.93
CA LEU A 191 15.52 9.21 -15.11
C LEU A 191 14.60 9.54 -16.29
N ASP A 192 13.28 9.43 -16.13
CA ASP A 192 12.35 9.78 -17.20
C ASP A 192 12.32 11.29 -17.45
N SER A 193 12.13 11.69 -18.71
CA SER A 193 11.98 13.10 -19.09
C SER A 193 10.62 13.66 -18.65
N ASP A 194 10.57 14.97 -18.41
CA ASP A 194 9.35 15.68 -18.01
C ASP A 194 8.20 15.45 -18.99
N ARG A 195 8.48 15.32 -20.29
CA ARG A 195 7.48 15.01 -21.31
C ARG A 195 6.80 13.66 -21.04
N ARG A 196 7.57 12.62 -20.70
CA ARG A 196 7.04 11.28 -20.40
C ARG A 196 6.27 11.27 -19.07
N LEU A 197 6.73 12.03 -18.08
CA LEU A 197 6.01 12.21 -16.83
C LEU A 197 4.68 12.94 -17.07
N ALA A 198 4.65 13.96 -17.93
CA ALA A 198 3.42 14.65 -18.30
C ALA A 198 2.42 13.70 -18.99
N ASP A 199 2.88 12.83 -19.90
CA ASP A 199 2.03 11.81 -20.53
C ASP A 199 1.45 10.83 -19.50
N HIS A 200 2.21 10.52 -18.44
CA HIS A 200 1.71 9.72 -17.31
C HIS A 200 0.62 10.45 -16.52
N PHE A 201 0.87 11.69 -16.09
CA PHE A 201 -0.06 12.48 -15.28
C PHE A 201 -1.32 12.88 -16.05
N GLY A 202 -1.19 13.13 -17.36
CA GLY A 202 -2.31 13.36 -18.27
C GLY A 202 -3.02 12.09 -18.74
N GLY A 203 -2.53 10.91 -18.33
CA GLY A 203 -3.12 9.63 -18.69
C GLY A 203 -4.47 9.39 -18.02
N LYS A 204 -5.38 8.71 -18.74
CA LYS A 204 -6.72 8.36 -18.23
C LYS A 204 -6.69 7.60 -16.90
N MET A 205 -5.69 6.74 -16.69
CA MET A 205 -5.53 6.01 -15.44
C MET A 205 -5.21 6.93 -14.26
N HIS A 206 -4.24 7.83 -14.43
CA HIS A 206 -3.83 8.74 -13.36
C HIS A 206 -4.96 9.69 -13.02
N LEU A 207 -5.55 10.35 -14.02
CA LEU A 207 -6.68 11.25 -13.86
C LEU A 207 -7.91 10.55 -13.27
N GLY A 208 -8.19 9.31 -13.68
CA GLY A 208 -9.30 8.52 -13.15
C GLY A 208 -9.15 8.24 -11.65
N TYR A 209 -7.99 7.75 -11.21
CA TYR A 209 -7.75 7.54 -9.78
C TYR A 209 -7.68 8.85 -8.99
N HIS A 210 -7.16 9.92 -9.58
CA HIS A 210 -7.16 11.24 -8.96
C HIS A 210 -8.58 11.72 -8.67
N GLU A 211 -9.49 11.61 -9.64
CA GLU A 211 -10.90 11.98 -9.48
C GLU A 211 -11.60 11.11 -8.45
N LEU A 212 -11.35 9.80 -8.43
CA LEU A 212 -11.92 8.89 -7.41
C LEU A 212 -11.45 9.23 -5.99
N ARG A 213 -10.17 9.54 -5.81
CA ARG A 213 -9.61 9.94 -4.50
C ARG A 213 -10.20 11.27 -4.04
N LYS A 214 -10.35 12.24 -4.97
CA LYS A 214 -11.00 13.52 -4.70
C LYS A 214 -12.46 13.33 -4.29
N MET A 215 -13.20 12.48 -5.00
CA MET A 215 -14.59 12.14 -4.63
C MET A 215 -14.67 11.52 -3.22
N LEU A 216 -13.79 10.57 -2.87
CA LEU A 216 -13.76 10.00 -1.52
C LEU A 216 -13.49 11.05 -0.44
N GLN A 217 -12.62 12.03 -0.72
CA GLN A 217 -12.39 13.14 0.19
C GLN A 217 -13.65 13.98 0.38
N THR A 218 -14.36 14.30 -0.70
CA THR A 218 -15.63 15.05 -0.61
C THR A 218 -16.69 14.30 0.20
N PHE A 219 -16.83 12.98 -0.01
CA PHE A 219 -17.78 12.17 0.78
C PHE A 219 -17.41 12.13 2.26
N LYS A 220 -16.11 12.06 2.58
CA LYS A 220 -15.64 12.12 3.96
C LYS A 220 -15.99 13.46 4.61
N GLU A 221 -15.74 14.58 3.92
CA GLU A 221 -16.08 15.91 4.41
C GLU A 221 -17.60 16.10 4.60
N GLU A 222 -18.42 15.60 3.69
CA GLU A 222 -19.87 15.62 3.82
C GLU A 222 -20.36 14.80 5.01
N ARG A 223 -19.79 13.62 5.26
CA ARG A 223 -20.10 12.80 6.44
C ARG A 223 -19.72 13.50 7.73
N GLU A 224 -18.55 14.12 7.79
CA GLU A 224 -18.11 14.86 8.98
C GLU A 224 -19.00 16.10 9.21
N LYS A 225 -19.36 16.85 8.15
CA LYS A 225 -20.33 17.96 8.26
C LYS A 225 -21.68 17.50 8.80
N ARG A 226 -22.20 16.35 8.33
CA ARG A 226 -23.47 15.78 8.82
C ARG A 226 -23.38 15.28 10.27
N LYS A 227 -22.22 14.79 10.72
CA LYS A 227 -22.00 14.42 12.12
C LYS A 227 -21.96 15.65 13.03
N VAL A 228 -21.33 16.73 12.58
CA VAL A 228 -21.23 17.98 13.34
C VAL A 228 -22.56 18.73 13.38
N SER A 229 -23.40 18.62 12.36
CA SER A 229 -24.74 19.23 12.32
C SER A 229 -25.86 18.38 12.92
N ALA A 230 -25.57 17.13 13.34
CA ALA A 230 -26.52 16.32 14.08
C ALA A 230 -26.55 16.79 15.55
N PRO A 231 -27.72 17.14 16.12
CA PRO A 231 -27.80 17.49 17.54
C PRO A 231 -27.34 16.29 18.37
N PRO A 232 -26.65 16.52 19.52
CA PRO A 232 -26.22 15.42 20.37
C PRO A 232 -27.46 14.60 20.74
N ALA A 233 -27.44 13.31 20.40
CA ALA A 233 -28.48 12.38 20.79
C ALA A 233 -28.66 12.52 22.31
N ALA A 234 -29.83 13.01 22.73
CA ALA A 234 -30.19 13.09 24.13
C ALA A 234 -30.06 11.70 24.73
N THR A 235 -29.12 11.57 25.66
CA THR A 235 -28.94 10.41 26.53
C THR A 235 -30.30 10.03 27.10
N PRO A 236 -30.83 8.81 26.87
CA PRO A 236 -32.10 8.43 27.46
C PRO A 236 -31.88 8.21 28.97
N GLY A 237 -32.43 9.11 29.77
CA GLY A 237 -32.83 8.84 31.16
C GLY A 237 -31.69 8.73 32.17
N GLY A 238 -31.42 9.86 32.85
CA GLY A 238 -30.81 9.82 34.17
C GLY A 238 -31.71 9.08 35.15
N GLY A 239 -31.29 7.88 35.57
CA GLY A 239 -31.74 7.24 36.80
C GLY A 239 -30.79 7.63 37.94
N PRO A 240 -31.29 7.93 39.16
CA PRO A 240 -30.44 8.38 40.26
C PRO A 240 -29.55 7.23 40.78
N PRO A 241 -28.38 7.53 41.38
CA PRO A 241 -27.49 6.51 41.90
C PRO A 241 -28.10 5.94 43.17
N ARG A 242 -28.67 4.73 43.11
CA ARG A 242 -28.99 3.98 44.32
C ARG A 242 -27.70 3.38 44.87
N GLY A 243 -27.21 4.00 45.94
CA GLY A 243 -26.23 3.40 46.85
C GLY A 243 -26.73 2.03 47.35
N GLY A 244 -25.78 1.12 47.49
CA GLY A 244 -26.01 -0.24 47.94
C GLY A 244 -24.67 -0.90 48.23
N ASP A 245 -24.10 -0.56 49.38
CA ASP A 245 -23.10 -1.34 50.08
C ASP A 245 -23.47 -2.83 50.07
N ARG A 246 -22.65 -3.65 49.41
CA ARG A 246 -22.46 -5.06 49.76
C ARG A 246 -21.01 -5.44 49.54
N ASP A 247 -20.25 -5.25 50.61
CA ASP A 247 -19.18 -6.18 51.00
C ASP A 247 -19.62 -7.63 50.74
N TYR A 248 -18.72 -8.45 50.21
CA TYR A 248 -18.35 -9.78 50.73
C TYR A 248 -17.38 -10.49 49.77
N ARG A 249 -16.17 -10.77 50.29
CA ARG A 249 -15.33 -11.98 50.12
C ARG A 249 -14.94 -12.41 48.69
N ARG A 250 -13.65 -12.46 48.35
CA ARG A 250 -12.70 -13.56 48.69
C ARG A 250 -13.26 -14.92 48.26
N ASP A 251 -12.63 -15.48 47.23
CA ASP A 251 -12.24 -16.90 47.02
C ASP A 251 -11.90 -17.02 45.52
N GLU A 252 -10.64 -17.08 45.10
CA GLU A 252 -9.71 -18.21 45.23
C GLU A 252 -10.27 -19.50 44.60
N TYR A 253 -9.51 -20.04 43.63
CA TYR A 253 -9.69 -21.31 42.91
C TYR A 253 -10.69 -21.38 41.74
N ARG A 254 -10.14 -21.38 40.51
CA ARG A 254 -10.07 -22.61 39.70
C ARG A 254 -9.27 -22.39 38.41
N ASP A 255 -7.99 -22.73 38.49
CA ASP A 255 -7.36 -23.55 37.46
C ASP A 255 -8.28 -24.72 37.11
N ARG A 256 -8.61 -24.85 35.83
CA ARG A 256 -9.09 -26.12 35.29
C ARG A 256 -8.50 -26.34 33.92
N ASP A 257 -7.38 -27.05 33.96
CA ASP A 257 -6.91 -27.99 32.96
C ASP A 257 -7.98 -28.41 31.95
N ARG A 258 -7.69 -28.13 30.68
CA ARG A 258 -8.15 -28.98 29.57
C ARG A 258 -6.92 -29.44 28.81
N GLY A 259 -6.29 -30.48 29.37
CA GLY A 259 -5.48 -31.40 28.60
C GLY A 259 -6.34 -32.10 27.55
N TYR A 260 -5.85 -32.13 26.31
CA TYR A 260 -6.32 -33.06 25.30
C TYR A 260 -5.08 -33.72 24.67
N ASP A 261 -4.49 -34.63 25.41
CA ASP A 261 -3.65 -35.69 24.87
C ASP A 261 -4.51 -36.59 23.99
N ARG A 262 -4.18 -36.68 22.70
CA ARG A 262 -4.56 -37.81 21.87
C ARG A 262 -3.37 -38.34 21.11
N HIS A 263 -2.51 -39.03 21.84
CA HIS A 263 -1.61 -40.02 21.29
C HIS A 263 -2.45 -41.27 20.94
N SER A 264 -2.50 -41.63 19.65
CA SER A 264 -3.00 -42.94 19.21
C SER A 264 -1.93 -43.53 18.29
N SER A 265 -1.03 -44.30 18.91
CA SER A 265 -0.10 -45.17 18.23
C SER A 265 -0.76 -46.51 17.96
N ARG A 266 -0.61 -46.99 16.71
CA ARG A 266 -0.49 -48.38 16.26
C ARG A 266 -1.60 -49.37 16.63
N TYR A 267 -2.15 -50.03 15.60
CA TYR A 267 -1.93 -51.46 15.37
C TYR A 267 -2.31 -51.86 13.93
N ASP A 268 -1.44 -52.67 13.32
CA ASP A 268 -1.66 -53.74 12.33
C ASP A 268 -2.66 -53.56 11.17
N ARG A 269 -2.16 -53.58 9.92
CA ARG A 269 -2.10 -54.79 9.06
C ARG A 269 -1.52 -54.46 7.68
#